data_AF-A0A944UDF9-F1
#
_entry.id   AF-A0A944UDF9-F1
#
_cell.length_a   1.000
_cell.length_b   1.000
_cell.length_c   1.000
_cell.angle_alpha   90.00
_cell.angle_beta   90.00
_cell.angle_gamma   90.00
#
_symmetry.space_group_name_H-M   'P 1'
#
loop_
_entity.id
_entity.type
_entity.pdbx_description
1 polymer ?
#
loop_
_entity_poly.entity_id
_entity_poly.type
_entity_poly.pdbx_seq_one_letter_code
_entity_poly.pdbx_strand_id
1 'polypeptide(L)' 'MKIVTITLEENVAKWAKVWAAKHDSSLSRMLGNELKAKMNLDLDYDRAKESFLSKKPQLLSSLGDKYPSRESLYD' A
#
# COMPACT_ATOMS: atom_id res chain seq x y z
N MET A 1 -4.65 -15.96 -13.51
CA MET A 1 -5.81 -15.32 -12.84
C MET A 1 -6.67 -16.42 -12.25
N LYS A 2 -7.31 -16.19 -11.09
CA LYS A 2 -8.26 -17.15 -10.49
C LYS A 2 -9.67 -16.55 -10.54
N ILE A 3 -10.68 -17.39 -10.75
CA ILE A 3 -12.08 -16.97 -10.68
C ILE A 3 -12.53 -17.06 -9.23
N VAL A 4 -13.14 -16.00 -8.73
CA VAL A 4 -13.70 -15.93 -7.37
C VAL A 4 -15.17 -15.58 -7.51
N THR A 5 -16.02 -16.38 -6.88
CA THR A 5 -17.47 -16.12 -6.81
C THR A 5 -17.76 -15.30 -5.57
N ILE A 6 -18.50 -14.20 -5.73
CA ILE A 6 -18.96 -13.34 -4.63
C ILE A 6 -20.47 -13.24 -4.68
N THR A 7 -21.09 -13.16 -3.51
CA THR A 7 -22.52 -12.89 -3.37
C THR A 7 -22.70 -11.40 -3.10
N LEU A 8 -23.59 -10.76 -3.85
CA LEU A 8 -23.95 -9.35 -3.70
C LEU A 8 -25.47 -9.24 -3.65
N GLU A 9 -25.96 -8.19 -3.02
CA GLU A 9 -27.37 -7.83 -3.15
C GLU A 9 -27.71 -7.56 -4.62
N GLU A 10 -28.92 -7.95 -5.04
CA GLU A 10 -29.31 -7.93 -6.46
C GLU A 10 -29.24 -6.51 -7.07
N ASN A 11 -29.73 -5.52 -6.33
CA ASN A 11 -29.68 -4.11 -6.69
C ASN A 11 -28.24 -3.62 -6.88
N VAL A 12 -27.33 -3.99 -5.96
CA VAL A 12 -25.91 -3.63 -6.02
C VAL A 12 -25.23 -4.28 -7.22
N ALA A 13 -25.51 -5.56 -7.48
CA ALA A 13 -24.95 -6.27 -8.62
C ALA A 13 -25.38 -5.64 -9.97
N LYS A 14 -26.65 -5.26 -10.09
CA LYS A 14 -27.18 -4.56 -11.28
C LYS A 14 -26.52 -3.20 -11.47
N TRP A 15 -26.48 -2.40 -10.42
CA TRP A 15 -25.86 -1.08 -10.46
C TRP A 15 -24.37 -1.17 -10.83
N ALA A 16 -23.62 -2.08 -10.19
CA ALA A 16 -22.19 -2.23 -10.40
C ALA A 16 -21.84 -2.67 -11.84
N LYS A 17 -22.66 -3.55 -12.44
CA LYS A 17 -22.51 -3.92 -13.86
C LYS A 17 -22.67 -2.72 -14.79
N VAL A 18 -23.72 -1.92 -14.60
CA VAL A 18 -23.97 -0.73 -15.42
C VAL A 18 -22.86 0.30 -15.22
N TRP A 19 -22.43 0.52 -13.98
CA TRP A 19 -21.35 1.44 -13.65
C TRP A 19 -20.04 1.02 -14.33
N ALA A 20 -19.66 -0.26 -14.24
CA ALA A 20 -18.43 -0.77 -14.86
C ALA A 20 -18.45 -0.56 -16.38
N ALA A 21 -19.59 -0.86 -17.02
CA ALA A 21 -19.76 -0.63 -18.45
C ALA A 21 -19.64 0.86 -18.83
N LYS A 22 -20.18 1.77 -18.01
CA LYS A 22 -20.05 3.23 -18.23
C LYS A 22 -18.60 3.74 -18.15
N HIS A 23 -17.70 2.98 -17.53
CA HIS A 23 -16.28 3.32 -17.38
C HIS A 23 -15.38 2.41 -18.22
N ASP A 24 -15.92 1.79 -19.29
CA ASP A 24 -15.20 0.90 -20.20
C ASP A 24 -14.41 -0.21 -19.47
N SER A 25 -14.99 -0.73 -18.38
CA SER A 25 -14.34 -1.66 -17.47
C SER A 25 -15.27 -2.81 -17.08
N SER A 26 -14.72 -3.78 -16.33
CA SER A 26 -15.47 -4.88 -15.76
C SER A 26 -15.48 -4.79 -14.24
N LEU A 27 -16.54 -5.34 -13.63
CA LEU A 27 -16.64 -5.45 -12.17
C LEU A 27 -15.43 -6.18 -11.57
N SER A 28 -14.99 -7.26 -12.23
CA SER A 28 -13.82 -8.03 -11.79
C SER A 28 -12.52 -7.20 -11.82
N ARG A 29 -12.33 -6.37 -12.85
CA ARG A 29 -11.15 -5.51 -12.96
C ARG A 29 -11.17 -4.43 -11.88
N MET A 30 -12.31 -3.76 -11.70
CA MET A 30 -12.44 -2.73 -10.67
C MET A 30 -12.24 -3.27 -9.26
N LEU A 31 -12.93 -4.37 -8.93
CA LEU A 31 -12.81 -5.00 -7.62
C LEU A 31 -11.39 -5.51 -7.39
N GLY A 32 -10.75 -6.08 -8.42
CA GLY A 32 -9.36 -6.50 -8.35
C GLY A 32 -8.40 -5.35 -8.06
N ASN A 33 -8.61 -4.18 -8.68
CA ASN A 33 -7.79 -3.00 -8.43
C ASN A 33 -7.97 -2.48 -7.00
N GLU A 34 -9.21 -2.39 -6.53
CA GLU A 34 -9.53 -1.95 -5.17
C GLU A 34 -8.95 -2.89 -4.10
N LEU A 35 -9.10 -4.20 -4.30
CA LEU A 35 -8.52 -5.21 -3.41
C LEU A 35 -6.99 -5.17 -3.42
N LYS A 36 -6.36 -4.94 -4.58
CA LYS A 36 -4.91 -4.78 -4.69
C LYS A 36 -4.41 -3.55 -3.94
N ALA A 37 -5.13 -2.43 -4.02
CA ALA A 37 -4.80 -1.22 -3.29
C ALA A 37 -4.86 -1.46 -1.77
N LYS A 38 -5.93 -2.07 -1.27
CA LYS A 38 -6.05 -2.45 0.14
C LYS A 38 -4.95 -3.42 0.60
N MET A 39 -4.72 -4.49 -0.17
CA MET A 39 -3.67 -5.46 0.13
C MET A 39 -2.28 -4.80 0.20
N ASN A 40 -1.98 -3.88 -0.70
CA ASN A 40 -0.72 -3.14 -0.63
C ASN A 40 -0.65 -2.27 0.62
N LEU A 41 -1.71 -1.51 0.94
CA LEU A 41 -1.74 -0.69 2.14
C LEU A 41 -1.47 -1.51 3.41
N ASP A 42 -2.10 -2.69 3.53
CA ASP A 42 -1.91 -3.57 4.68
C ASP A 42 -0.48 -4.13 4.77
N LEU A 43 0.15 -4.39 3.63
CA LEU A 43 1.49 -5.00 3.56
C LEU A 43 2.62 -3.97 3.48
N ASP A 44 2.33 -2.71 3.20
CA ASP A 44 3.36 -1.71 2.89
C ASP A 44 4.25 -1.42 4.09
N TYR A 45 3.68 -1.35 5.30
CA TYR A 45 4.47 -1.19 6.53
C TYR A 45 5.41 -2.37 6.75
N ASP A 46 4.89 -3.59 6.68
CA ASP A 46 5.69 -4.80 6.93
C ASP A 46 6.79 -4.97 5.87
N ARG A 47 6.50 -4.69 4.60
CA ARG A 47 7.50 -4.68 3.53
C ARG A 47 8.57 -3.62 3.76
N ALA A 48 8.18 -2.40 4.15
CA ALA A 48 9.12 -1.32 4.44
C ALA A 48 10.02 -1.67 5.63
N LYS A 49 9.43 -2.27 6.68
CA LYS A 49 10.14 -2.75 7.86
C LYS A 49 11.14 -3.85 7.52
N GLU A 50 10.71 -4.89 6.80
CA GLU A 50 11.61 -5.97 6.35
C GLU A 50 12.77 -5.41 5.52
N SER A 51 12.47 -4.51 4.58
CA SER A 51 13.48 -3.85 3.76
C SER A 51 14.48 -3.05 4.59
N PHE A 52 14.00 -2.24 5.55
CA PHE A 52 14.86 -1.45 6.43
C PHE A 52 15.75 -2.34 7.30
N LEU A 53 15.17 -3.36 7.96
CA LEU A 53 15.89 -4.25 8.87
C LEU A 53 16.86 -5.20 8.16
N SER A 54 16.66 -5.48 6.86
CA SER A 54 17.59 -6.29 6.07
C SER A 54 18.95 -5.58 5.84
N LYS A 55 19.00 -4.26 5.97
CA LYS A 55 20.22 -3.48 5.73
C LYS A 55 21.12 -3.55 6.97
N LYS A 56 22.42 -3.78 6.75
CA LYS A 56 23.41 -3.67 7.83
C LYS A 56 23.45 -2.23 8.35
N PRO A 57 23.45 -2.02 9.68
CA PRO A 57 23.57 -0.68 10.24
C PRO A 57 24.89 -0.06 9.79
N GLN A 58 24.83 1.21 9.40
CA GLN A 58 26.01 2.02 9.09
C GLN A 58 26.15 3.14 10.09
N LEU A 59 27.40 3.47 10.40
CA LEU A 59 27.74 4.63 11.22
C LEU A 59 27.30 5.90 10.49
N LEU A 60 26.52 6.74 11.18
CA LEU A 60 26.06 8.04 10.65
C LEU A 60 27.09 9.16 10.89
N SER A 61 28.07 8.92 11.76
CA SER A 61 29.17 9.83 12.07
C SER A 61 30.46 9.02 12.27
N SER A 62 31.61 9.69 12.16
CA SER A 62 32.89 9.02 12.40
C SER A 62 33.03 8.65 13.87
N LEU A 63 33.90 7.67 14.15
CA LEU A 63 34.18 7.28 15.53
C LEU A 63 34.75 8.49 16.31
N GLY A 64 34.00 8.99 17.28
CA GLY A 64 34.39 10.15 18.10
C GLY A 64 33.69 11.46 17.76
N ASP A 65 32.98 11.54 16.64
CA ASP A 65 32.15 12.70 16.31
C ASP A 65 30.93 12.75 17.23
N LYS A 66 30.72 13.90 17.88
CA LYS A 66 29.53 14.12 18.71
C LYS A 66 28.36 14.51 17.83
N TYR A 67 27.22 13.83 18.00
CA TYR A 67 26.00 14.24 17.33
C TYR A 67 25.62 15.68 17.73
N PRO A 68 25.06 16.48 16.80
CA PRO A 68 24.62 17.83 17.10
C PRO A 68 23.60 17.82 18.24
N SER A 69 23.66 18.83 19.11
CA SER A 69 22.63 19.05 20.12
C SER A 69 21.40 19.66 19.46
N ARG A 70 20.23 19.54 20.10
CA ARG A 70 18.99 20.11 19.56
C ARG A 70 19.11 21.61 19.31
N GLU A 71 19.83 22.30 20.18
CA GLU A 71 20.06 23.74 20.14
C GLU A 71 20.98 24.14 18.97
N SER A 72 21.95 23.29 18.60
CA SER A 72 22.85 23.55 17.46
C SER A 72 22.22 23.36 16.09
N LEU A 73 20.97 22.91 16.01
CA LEU A 73 20.25 22.64 14.76
C LEU A 73 19.38 23.81 14.28
N TYR A 74 19.17 24.83 15.12
CA TYR A 74 18.34 25.98 14.81
C TYR A 74 19.15 27.26 15.08
N ASP A 75 19.60 27.92 14.01
CA ASP A 75 20.14 29.28 14.00
C ASP A 75 19.05 30.29 13.59
#